data_AF-A0A7R9XM86-F1
#
_entry.id   AF-A0A7R9XM86-F1
#
_cell.length_a   1.000
_cell.length_b   1.000
_cell.length_c   1.000
_cell.angle_alpha   90.00
_cell.angle_beta   90.00
_cell.angle_gamma   90.00
#
_symmetry.space_group_name_H-M   'P 1'
#
loop_
_entity.id
_entity.type
_entity.pdbx_description
1 polymer ?
#
loop_
_entity_poly.entity_id
_entity_poly.type
_entity_poly.pdbx_seq_one_letter_code
_entity_poly.pdbx_strand_id
1 'polypeptide(L)' 'KAGNVAADGVIKTKIDGNYGIILEVNCQTDFVAKDAGFQAFADKVLDAAVAGKITDVEVLKAQFEEERVALVA' A
#
# COMPACT_ATOMS: atom_id res chain seq x y z
N LYS A 1 10.15 -9.67 4.00
CA LYS A 1 11.37 -10.31 3.46
C LYS A 1 11.90 -9.48 2.29
N ALA A 2 12.90 -8.62 2.50
CA ALA A 2 13.32 -7.63 1.49
C ALA A 2 14.16 -8.20 0.33
N GLY A 3 14.70 -9.41 0.47
CA GLY A 3 15.54 -10.04 -0.58
C GLY A 3 14.76 -10.77 -1.68
N ASN A 4 13.43 -10.89 -1.56
CA ASN A 4 12.61 -11.58 -2.55
C ASN A 4 12.07 -10.59 -3.59
N VAL A 5 11.99 -11.03 -4.85
CA VAL A 5 11.32 -10.24 -5.90
C VAL A 5 9.81 -10.17 -5.61
N ALA A 6 9.27 -8.96 -5.56
CA ALA A 6 7.84 -8.67 -5.44
C ALA A 6 7.35 -8.02 -6.74
N ALA A 7 6.94 -8.85 -7.71
CA ALA A 7 6.54 -8.43 -9.05
C ALA A 7 5.02 -8.49 -9.29
N ASP A 8 4.25 -8.87 -8.27
CA ASP A 8 2.78 -8.86 -8.29
C ASP A 8 2.27 -7.76 -7.33
N GLY A 9 0.96 -7.58 -7.19
CA GLY A 9 0.40 -6.60 -6.26
C GLY A 9 -0.89 -5.96 -6.72
N VAL A 10 -1.13 -4.76 -6.20
CA VAL A 10 -2.34 -3.98 -6.50
C VAL A 10 -1.99 -2.53 -6.81
N ILE A 11 -2.74 -1.98 -7.76
CA ILE A 11 -2.85 -0.54 -7.97
C ILE A 11 -4.18 -0.10 -7.36
N LYS A 12 -4.13 0.94 -6.53
CA LYS A 12 -5.27 1.55 -5.89
C LYS A 12 -5.35 3.03 -6.26
N THR A 13 -6.56 3.53 -6.45
CA THR A 13 -6.79 4.93 -6.84
C THR A 13 -7.91 5.51 -6.00
N LYS A 14 -7.76 6.75 -5.56
CA LYS A 14 -8.82 7.48 -4.86
C LYS A 14 -8.79 8.94 -5.23
N ILE A 15 -9.99 9.51 -5.40
CA ILE A 15 -10.22 10.91 -5.71
C ILE A 15 -11.06 11.50 -4.57
N ASP A 16 -10.60 12.61 -4.01
CA ASP A 16 -11.31 13.42 -3.03
C ASP A 16 -11.48 14.84 -3.59
N GLY A 17 -12.71 15.14 -4.03
CA GLY A 17 -13.03 16.38 -4.75
C GLY A 17 -12.24 16.50 -6.06
N ASN A 18 -11.29 17.44 -6.09
CA ASN A 18 -10.41 17.71 -7.24
C ASN A 18 -8.98 17.19 -7.04
N TYR A 19 -8.71 16.42 -5.98
CA TYR A 19 -7.42 15.86 -5.66
C TYR A 19 -7.44 14.34 -5.79
N GLY A 20 -6.47 13.75 -6.48
CA GLY A 20 -6.42 12.31 -6.73
C GLY A 20 -5.05 11.72 -6.42
N ILE A 21 -5.04 10.52 -5.86
CA ILE A 21 -3.83 9.72 -5.63
C ILE A 21 -4.00 8.35 -6.30
N ILE A 22 -2.91 7.90 -6.93
CA ILE A 22 -2.68 6.52 -7.36
C ILE A 22 -1.56 5.94 -6.48
N LEU A 23 -1.77 4.72 -6.00
CA LEU A 23 -0.84 4.00 -5.12
C LEU A 23 -0.58 2.61 -5.70
N GLU A 24 0.69 2.23 -5.77
CA GLU A 24 1.13 0.87 -6.05
C GLU A 24 1.65 0.21 -4.78
N VAL A 25 1.14 -0.98 -4.47
CA VAL A 25 1.64 -1.82 -3.38
C VAL A 25 1.96 -3.20 -3.94
N ASN A 26 3.23 -3.58 -3.93
CA ASN A 26 3.68 -4.84 -4.49
C ASN A 26 3.73 -5.98 -3.46
N CYS A 27 3.53 -7.20 -3.95
CA CYS A 27 3.73 -8.45 -3.25
C CYS A 27 4.35 -9.51 -4.17
N GLN A 28 4.61 -10.70 -3.63
CA GLN A 28 5.30 -11.76 -4.38
C GLN A 28 4.39 -12.55 -5.33
N THR A 29 3.10 -12.67 -5.00
CA THR A 29 2.15 -13.52 -5.73
C THR A 29 0.77 -12.88 -5.80
N ASP A 30 -0.02 -13.26 -6.79
CA ASP A 30 -1.39 -12.81 -6.99
C ASP A 30 -2.34 -13.27 -5.86
N PHE A 31 -2.06 -14.41 -5.22
CA PHE A 31 -2.80 -14.89 -4.05
C PHE A 31 -2.69 -13.91 -2.88
N VAL A 32 -1.50 -13.36 -2.63
CA VAL A 32 -1.30 -12.31 -1.60
C VAL A 32 -1.99 -11.02 -2.03
N ALA A 33 -1.92 -10.65 -3.31
CA ALA A 33 -2.60 -9.47 -3.81
C ALA A 33 -4.11 -9.52 -3.56
N LYS A 34 -4.72 -10.71 -3.56
CA LYS A 34 -6.16 -10.93 -3.32
C LYS A 34 -6.50 -11.17 -1.84
N ASP A 35 -5.51 -11.32 -0.97
CA ASP A 35 -5.73 -11.55 0.46
C ASP A 35 -6.41 -10.35 1.12
N ALA A 36 -7.34 -10.61 2.04
CA ALA A 36 -8.12 -9.57 2.71
C ALA A 36 -7.25 -8.66 3.59
N GLY A 37 -6.21 -9.20 4.23
CA GLY A 37 -5.28 -8.42 5.03
C GLY A 37 -4.43 -7.49 4.18
N PHE A 38 -3.92 -7.98 3.05
CA PHE A 38 -3.16 -7.17 2.09
C PHE A 38 -4.02 -6.06 1.46
N GLN A 39 -5.26 -6.38 1.07
CA GLN A 39 -6.22 -5.41 0.55
C GLN A 39 -6.53 -4.32 1.59
N ALA A 40 -6.84 -4.71 2.82
CA ALA A 40 -7.13 -3.77 3.91
C ALA A 40 -5.94 -2.86 4.23
N PHE A 41 -4.71 -3.39 4.18
CA PHE A 41 -3.51 -2.59 4.34
C PHE A 41 -3.35 -1.56 3.21
N ALA A 42 -3.44 -1.98 1.96
CA ALA A 42 -3.32 -1.08 0.82
C ALA A 42 -4.39 0.03 0.83
N ASP A 43 -5.62 -0.30 1.22
CA ASP A 43 -6.70 0.67 1.39
C ASP A 43 -6.41 1.67 2.52
N LYS A 44 -5.90 1.19 3.67
CA LYS A 44 -5.50 2.05 4.79
C LYS A 44 -4.39 3.04 4.41
N VAL A 45 -3.39 2.58 3.66
CA VAL A 45 -2.29 3.42 3.16
C VAL A 45 -2.82 4.47 2.18
N LEU A 46 -3.69 4.09 1.24
CA LEU A 46 -4.30 5.01 0.28
C LEU A 46 -5.13 6.09 0.98
N ASP A 47 -5.94 5.70 1.97
CA ASP A 47 -6.78 6.62 2.73
C ASP A 47 -5.95 7.65 3.49
N ALA A 48 -4.87 7.21 4.14
CA ALA A 48 -3.93 8.10 4.81
C ALA A 48 -3.20 9.03 3.82
N ALA A 49 -2.79 8.50 2.66
CA ALA A 49 -2.14 9.29 1.62
C ALA A 49 -3.06 10.40 1.12
N VAL A 50 -4.34 10.11 0.85
CA VAL A 50 -5.31 11.11 0.38
C VAL A 50 -5.60 12.14 1.46
N ALA A 51 -5.88 11.69 2.70
CA ALA A 51 -6.21 12.58 3.80
C ALA A 51 -5.06 13.53 4.16
N GLY A 52 -3.82 13.02 4.15
CA GLY A 52 -2.61 13.81 4.41
C GLY A 52 -2.03 14.51 3.18
N LYS A 53 -2.61 14.29 1.98
CA LYS A 53 -2.05 14.69 0.68
C LYS A 53 -0.56 14.32 0.55
N ILE A 54 -0.21 13.13 1.04
CA ILE A 54 1.17 12.66 1.11
C ILE A 54 1.59 12.18 -0.28
N THR A 55 2.65 12.79 -0.81
CA THR A 55 3.23 12.44 -2.12
C THR A 55 4.65 11.87 -2.00
N ASP A 56 5.23 11.93 -0.80
CA ASP A 56 6.50 11.30 -0.49
C ASP A 56 6.28 9.85 -0.03
N VAL A 57 6.81 8.91 -0.80
CA VAL A 57 6.70 7.48 -0.52
C VAL A 57 7.43 7.09 0.77
N GLU A 58 8.51 7.77 1.13
CA GLU A 58 9.29 7.42 2.33
C GLU A 58 8.53 7.80 3.61
N VAL A 59 7.74 8.88 3.57
CA VAL A 59 6.83 9.26 4.66
C VAL A 59 5.77 8.18 4.88
N LEU A 60 5.11 7.71 3.80
CA LEU A 60 4.12 6.64 3.90
C LEU A 60 4.76 5.33 4.38
N LYS A 61 5.92 4.95 3.84
CA LYS A 61 6.63 3.74 4.28
C LYS A 61 6.94 3.79 5.76
N ALA A 62 7.52 4.88 6.25
CA ALA A 62 7.86 5.03 7.66
C ALA A 62 6.63 4.97 8.57
N GLN A 63 5.51 5.55 8.14
CA GLN A 63 4.27 5.56 8.91
C GLN A 63 3.62 4.17 9.02
N PHE A 64 3.80 3.31 8.03
CA PHE A 64 3.12 2.00 7.92
C PHE A 64 4.08 0.80 8.00
N GLU A 65 5.32 1.01 8.42
CA GLU A 65 6.36 -0.03 8.42
C GLU A 65 5.98 -1.19 9.36
N GLU A 66 5.42 -0.90 10.53
CA GLU A 66 5.02 -1.94 11.49
C GLU A 66 3.90 -2.83 10.93
N GLU A 67 2.83 -2.25 10.39
CA GLU A 67 1.77 -3.02 9.74
C GLU A 67 2.27 -3.78 8.51
N ARG A 68 3.18 -3.19 7.73
CA ARG A 68 3.79 -3.84 6.57
C ARG A 68 4.58 -5.09 6.98
N VAL A 69 5.29 -5.03 8.11
CA VAL A 69 6.04 -6.17 8.66
C VAL A 69 5.09 -7.26 9.16
N ALA A 70 3.98 -6.89 9.79
CA ALA A 70 2.98 -7.83 10.30
C ALA A 70 2.31 -8.67 9.19
N LEU A 71 2.21 -8.16 7.95
CA LEU A 71 1.65 -8.89 6.80
C LEU A 71 2.53 -10.05 6.30
N VAL A 72 3.81 -10.08 6.67
CA VAL A 72 4.78 -11.06 6.17
C VAL A 72 5.40 -11.91 7.28
N ALA A 73 4.94 -11.71 8.53
CA ALA A 73 5.29 -12.52 9.69
C ALA A 73 4.42 -13.78 9.74
#